data_AF-A0A2N2W2K5-F1
#
_entry.id   AF-A0A2N2W2K5-F1
#
_cell.length_a   1.000
_cell.length_b   1.000
_cell.length_c   1.000
_cell.angle_alpha   90.00
_cell.angle_beta   90.00
_cell.angle_gamma   90.00
#
_symmetry.space_group_name_H-M   'P 1'
#
loop_
_entity.id
_entity.type
_entity.pdbx_description
1 polymer ?
#
loop_
_entity_poly.entity_id
_entity_poly.type
_entity_poly.pdbx_seq_one_letter_code
_entity_poly.pdbx_strand_id
1 'polypeptide(L)'
;MLFMKKQSWFTKFKELFSWLIIVVAVLFLLSLFVFKDKLNNFASQIMVSQADTNLVKRESANIESKFNYIENKKDYKLTFLEFGAKNCSACKRMEVVMKEVSLLYENVVNVVFLNIMLPESQDLMKYYGIVSIPTQVILGRDGKEIFRHNGFYSTEDLKIVFDKNI
;
A
#
# COMPACT_ATOMS: atom_id res chain seq x y z
N MET A 1 -7.81 60.05 -31.75
CA MET A 1 -7.84 58.60 -32.05
C MET A 1 -6.68 57.88 -31.34
N LEU A 2 -6.62 57.89 -30.00
CA LEU A 2 -5.50 57.29 -29.23
C LEU A 2 -5.95 56.68 -27.88
N PHE A 3 -7.17 56.12 -27.81
CA PHE A 3 -7.71 55.55 -26.56
C PHE A 3 -8.21 54.11 -26.65
N MET A 4 -7.95 53.40 -27.75
CA MET A 4 -8.47 52.02 -27.96
C MET A 4 -7.44 50.90 -27.83
N LYS A 5 -6.13 51.18 -27.74
CA LYS A 5 -5.09 50.13 -27.78
C LYS A 5 -4.61 49.63 -26.41
N LYS A 6 -4.85 50.39 -25.33
CA LYS A 6 -4.32 50.09 -23.98
C LYS A 6 -5.11 48.98 -23.24
N GLN A 7 -6.40 48.83 -23.55
CA GLN A 7 -7.31 47.86 -22.92
C GLN A 7 -7.08 46.41 -23.38
N SER A 8 -6.60 46.23 -24.61
CA SER A 8 -6.25 44.92 -25.20
C SER A 8 -4.99 44.29 -24.59
N TRP A 9 -4.04 45.11 -24.13
CA TRP A 9 -2.79 44.61 -23.55
C TRP A 9 -2.98 44.12 -22.10
N PHE A 10 -3.76 44.83 -21.29
CA PHE A 10 -4.09 44.43 -19.92
C PHE A 10 -4.92 43.14 -19.86
N THR A 11 -5.83 42.93 -20.81
CA THR A 11 -6.65 41.70 -20.91
C THR A 11 -5.80 40.50 -21.33
N LYS A 12 -4.95 40.64 -22.36
CA LYS A 12 -3.98 39.61 -22.76
C LYS A 12 -2.97 39.26 -21.65
N PHE A 13 -2.53 40.26 -20.88
CA PHE A 13 -1.65 40.04 -19.73
C PHE A 13 -2.35 39.27 -18.60
N LYS A 14 -3.61 39.62 -18.29
CA LYS A 14 -4.42 38.89 -17.31
C LYS A 14 -4.70 37.45 -17.74
N GLU A 15 -4.94 37.22 -19.03
CA GLU A 15 -5.10 35.86 -19.60
C GLU A 15 -3.81 35.04 -19.50
N LEU A 16 -2.65 35.62 -19.84
CA LEU A 16 -1.34 34.96 -19.69
C LEU A 16 -1.04 34.60 -18.23
N PHE A 17 -1.31 35.51 -17.30
CA PHE A 17 -1.12 35.26 -15.87
C PHE A 17 -2.08 34.18 -15.34
N SER A 18 -3.33 34.19 -15.79
CA SER A 18 -4.31 33.16 -15.45
C SER A 18 -3.88 31.79 -15.96
N TRP A 19 -3.35 31.71 -17.19
CA TRP A 19 -2.85 30.46 -17.75
C TRP A 19 -1.60 29.95 -17.03
N LEU A 20 -0.69 30.85 -16.63
CA LEU A 20 0.47 30.51 -15.81
C LEU A 20 0.05 29.90 -14.47
N ILE A 21 -0.94 30.48 -13.78
CA ILE A 21 -1.46 29.92 -12.52
C ILE A 21 -2.05 28.53 -12.74
N ILE A 22 -2.83 28.33 -13.81
CA ILE A 22 -3.40 27.02 -14.14
C ILE A 22 -2.28 26.01 -14.41
N VAL A 23 -1.25 26.38 -15.18
CA VAL A 23 -0.10 25.51 -15.46
C VAL A 23 0.65 25.16 -14.17
N VAL A 24 0.93 26.13 -13.31
CA VAL A 24 1.57 25.89 -12.01
C VAL A 24 0.71 24.98 -11.12
N ALA A 25 -0.60 25.20 -11.08
CA ALA A 25 -1.53 24.36 -10.32
C ALA A 25 -1.56 22.92 -10.84
N VAL A 26 -1.58 22.73 -12.18
CA VAL A 26 -1.51 21.41 -12.81
C VAL A 26 -0.17 20.74 -12.51
N LEU A 27 0.95 21.45 -12.63
CA LEU A 27 2.28 20.92 -12.31
C LEU A 27 2.39 20.53 -10.83
N PHE A 28 1.81 21.33 -9.94
CA PHE A 28 1.74 21.02 -8.52
C PHE A 28 0.92 19.76 -8.25
N LEU A 29 -0.26 19.61 -8.88
CA LEU A 29 -1.09 18.40 -8.75
C LEU A 29 -0.38 17.15 -9.31
N LEU A 30 0.29 17.27 -10.46
CA LEU A 30 1.10 16.19 -11.03
C LEU A 30 2.27 15.80 -10.11
N SER A 31 2.92 16.80 -9.52
CA SER A 31 3.96 16.58 -8.50
C SER A 31 3.40 15.78 -7.33
N LEU A 32 2.26 16.17 -6.75
CA LEU A 32 1.63 15.41 -5.66
C LEU A 32 1.35 13.95 -6.02
N PHE A 33 0.92 13.69 -7.25
CA PHE A 33 0.70 12.32 -7.73
C PHE A 33 2.01 11.51 -7.77
N VAL A 34 3.10 12.10 -8.30
CA VAL A 34 4.41 11.45 -8.39
C VAL A 34 5.06 11.24 -7.01
N PHE A 35 4.86 12.17 -6.07
CA PHE A 35 5.46 12.10 -4.74
C PHE A 35 4.67 11.23 -3.75
N LYS A 36 3.45 10.81 -4.08
CA LYS A 36 2.56 10.05 -3.17
C LYS A 36 3.26 8.82 -2.58
N ASP A 37 3.91 8.00 -3.40
CA ASP A 37 4.54 6.76 -2.93
C ASP A 37 5.76 7.03 -2.04
N LYS A 38 6.53 8.07 -2.37
CA LYS A 38 7.67 8.50 -1.53
C LYS A 38 7.20 8.95 -0.15
N LEU A 39 6.10 9.70 -0.09
CA LEU A 39 5.50 10.12 1.17
C LEU A 39 4.98 8.93 1.98
N ASN A 40 4.34 7.96 1.31
CA ASN A 40 3.85 6.75 1.97
C ASN A 40 5.00 5.93 2.59
N ASN A 41 6.09 5.75 1.84
CA ASN A 41 7.27 5.02 2.33
C ASN A 41 7.97 5.77 3.48
N PHE A 42 8.04 7.10 3.42
CA PHE A 42 8.58 7.92 4.50
C PHE A 42 7.73 7.79 5.79
N ALA A 43 6.41 7.90 5.67
CA ALA A 43 5.50 7.72 6.79
C ALA A 43 5.59 6.30 7.39
N SER A 44 5.70 5.27 6.54
CA SER A 44 5.92 3.88 6.94
C SER A 44 7.19 3.72 7.79
N GLN A 45 8.32 4.26 7.32
CA GLN A 45 9.59 4.20 8.05
C GLN A 45 9.54 4.96 9.38
N ILE A 46 8.84 6.10 9.43
CA ILE A 46 8.63 6.82 10.68
C ILE A 46 7.83 5.98 11.67
N MET A 47 6.74 5.35 11.22
CA MET A 47 5.93 4.48 12.07
C MET A 47 6.75 3.33 12.66
N VAL A 48 7.57 2.66 11.84
CA VAL A 48 8.42 1.55 12.29
C VAL A 48 9.51 2.04 13.24
N SER A 49 10.16 3.17 12.95
CA SER A 49 11.26 3.69 13.79
C SER A 49 10.79 4.20 15.17
N GLN A 50 9.52 4.59 15.29
CA GLN A 50 8.90 4.99 16.56
C GLN A 50 8.17 3.84 17.26
N ALA A 51 8.11 2.64 16.68
CA ALA A 51 7.43 1.51 17.29
C ALA A 51 8.12 1.09 18.59
N ASP A 52 7.31 0.78 19.62
CA ASP A 52 7.83 0.30 20.91
C ASP A 52 8.62 -1.00 20.74
N THR A 53 9.82 -1.06 21.33
CA THR A 53 10.72 -2.22 21.17
C THR A 53 10.13 -3.53 21.72
N ASN A 54 9.30 -3.47 22.77
CA ASN A 54 8.64 -4.67 23.30
C ASN A 54 7.52 -5.13 22.37
N LEU A 55 6.78 -4.20 21.77
CA LEU A 55 5.82 -4.50 20.70
C LEU A 55 6.53 -5.17 19.53
N VAL A 56 7.63 -4.61 19.03
CA VAL A 56 8.38 -5.20 17.91
C VAL A 56 8.87 -6.60 18.24
N LYS A 57 9.41 -6.82 19.44
CA LYS A 57 9.86 -8.14 19.90
C LYS A 57 8.71 -9.14 20.00
N ARG A 58 7.57 -8.73 20.55
CA ARG A 58 6.37 -9.58 20.70
C ARG A 58 5.79 -9.95 19.34
N GLU A 59 5.60 -8.97 18.46
CA GLU A 59 5.05 -9.24 17.13
C GLU A 59 6.01 -10.07 16.29
N SER A 60 7.32 -9.82 16.36
CA SER A 60 8.33 -10.68 15.72
C SER A 60 8.19 -12.14 16.17
N ALA A 61 8.07 -12.40 17.47
CA ALA A 61 7.86 -13.76 18.00
C ALA A 61 6.51 -14.37 17.58
N ASN A 62 5.44 -13.56 17.51
CA ASN A 62 4.13 -13.98 17.04
C ASN A 62 4.16 -14.37 15.55
N ILE A 63 4.82 -13.57 14.72
CA ILE A 63 4.99 -13.82 13.28
C ILE A 63 5.82 -15.08 13.06
N GLU A 64 6.94 -15.23 13.77
CA GLU A 64 7.78 -16.42 13.72
C GLU A 64 6.95 -17.69 14.04
N SER A 65 6.22 -17.67 15.16
CA SER A 65 5.38 -18.79 15.58
C SER A 65 4.28 -19.13 14.56
N LYS A 66 3.63 -18.12 13.97
CA LYS A 66 2.48 -18.31 13.06
C LYS A 66 2.89 -18.68 11.64
N PHE A 67 3.94 -18.06 11.12
CA PHE A 67 4.24 -18.02 9.69
C PHE A 67 5.61 -18.58 9.31
N ASN A 68 6.49 -18.90 10.26
CA ASN A 68 7.66 -19.73 9.94
C ASN A 68 7.25 -21.21 9.84
N TYR A 69 7.05 -21.65 8.61
CA TYR A 69 6.63 -23.01 8.26
C TYR A 69 7.76 -24.04 8.29
N ILE A 70 9.01 -23.58 8.34
CA ILE A 70 10.17 -24.43 8.61
C ILE A 70 10.10 -24.93 10.06
N GLU A 71 9.83 -24.02 11.00
CA GLU A 71 9.78 -24.32 12.43
C GLU A 71 8.46 -24.97 12.86
N ASN A 72 7.32 -24.44 12.43
CA ASN A 72 6.00 -24.93 12.86
C ASN A 72 5.47 -26.12 12.04
N LYS A 73 6.23 -26.59 11.04
CA LYS A 73 5.96 -27.77 10.21
C LYS A 73 4.63 -27.75 9.46
N LYS A 74 4.08 -26.57 9.15
CA LYS A 74 2.96 -26.44 8.22
C LYS A 74 3.45 -26.54 6.78
N ASP A 75 2.57 -26.94 5.88
CA ASP A 75 2.94 -27.26 4.49
C ASP A 75 2.91 -26.06 3.53
N TYR A 76 2.41 -24.91 3.98
CA TYR A 76 2.39 -23.69 3.17
C TYR A 76 3.79 -23.26 2.74
N LYS A 77 3.87 -22.67 1.54
CA LYS A 77 5.11 -22.08 1.00
C LYS A 77 5.17 -20.59 1.22
N LEU A 78 4.03 -19.91 1.12
CA LEU A 78 3.91 -18.47 1.28
C LEU A 78 2.76 -18.10 2.21
N THR A 79 2.83 -16.91 2.78
CA THR A 79 1.69 -16.25 3.44
C THR A 79 1.35 -14.98 2.68
N PHE A 80 0.10 -14.82 2.29
CA PHE A 80 -0.41 -13.58 1.72
C PHE A 80 -1.21 -12.83 2.78
N LEU A 81 -0.63 -11.76 3.32
CA LEU A 81 -1.28 -10.85 4.26
C LEU A 81 -1.91 -9.68 3.51
N GLU A 82 -3.19 -9.43 3.73
CA GLU A 82 -3.94 -8.28 3.22
C GLU A 82 -4.36 -7.38 4.38
N PHE A 83 -3.77 -6.18 4.49
CA PHE A 83 -4.21 -5.16 5.42
C PHE A 83 -5.32 -4.32 4.78
N GLY A 84 -6.52 -4.36 5.34
CA GLY A 84 -7.66 -3.66 4.77
C GLY A 84 -8.78 -3.38 5.78
N ALA A 85 -9.90 -2.88 5.27
CA ALA A 85 -11.11 -2.64 6.05
C ALA A 85 -12.37 -2.88 5.21
N LYS A 86 -13.43 -3.41 5.83
CA LYS A 86 -14.70 -3.75 5.16
C LYS A 86 -15.42 -2.55 4.54
N ASN A 87 -15.20 -1.34 5.08
CA ASN A 87 -15.83 -0.09 4.61
C ASN A 87 -14.94 0.69 3.61
N CYS A 88 -14.10 0.01 2.84
CA CYS A 88 -13.22 0.63 1.85
C CYS A 88 -13.46 0.05 0.45
N SER A 89 -13.71 0.92 -0.53
CA SER A 89 -14.04 0.52 -1.91
C SER A 89 -12.91 -0.27 -2.60
N ALA A 90 -11.66 0.14 -2.38
CA ALA A 90 -10.50 -0.59 -2.90
C ALA A 90 -10.29 -1.94 -2.20
N CYS A 91 -10.52 -2.01 -0.88
CA CYS A 91 -10.42 -3.26 -0.12
C CYS A 91 -11.46 -4.29 -0.58
N LYS A 92 -12.69 -3.86 -0.88
CA LYS A 92 -13.72 -4.76 -1.41
C LYS A 92 -13.31 -5.44 -2.73
N ARG A 93 -12.50 -4.77 -3.56
CA ARG A 93 -11.94 -5.42 -4.77
C ARG A 93 -10.86 -6.44 -4.40
N MET A 94 -10.04 -6.14 -3.40
CA MET A 94 -9.04 -7.10 -2.90
C MET A 94 -9.69 -8.34 -2.28
N GLU A 95 -10.88 -8.24 -1.66
CA GLU A 95 -11.60 -9.43 -1.17
C GLU A 95 -11.92 -10.44 -2.30
N VAL A 96 -12.23 -9.95 -3.51
CA VAL A 96 -12.44 -10.81 -4.69
C VAL A 96 -11.14 -11.49 -5.08
N VAL A 97 -10.05 -10.72 -5.16
CA VAL A 97 -8.69 -11.22 -5.46
C VAL A 97 -8.25 -12.27 -4.44
N MET A 98 -8.46 -12.02 -3.14
CA MET A 98 -8.13 -12.98 -2.07
C MET A 98 -8.87 -14.31 -2.26
N LYS A 99 -10.17 -14.25 -2.60
CA LYS A 99 -10.96 -15.45 -2.85
C LYS A 99 -10.41 -16.24 -4.05
N GLU A 100 -10.03 -15.57 -5.12
CA GLU A 100 -9.42 -16.21 -6.29
C GLU A 100 -8.07 -16.85 -5.95
N VAL A 101 -7.21 -16.15 -5.21
CA VAL A 101 -5.91 -16.66 -4.74
C VAL A 101 -6.10 -17.89 -3.84
N SER A 102 -7.04 -17.85 -2.89
CA SER A 102 -7.31 -18.99 -2.02
C SER A 102 -7.74 -20.24 -2.78
N LEU A 103 -8.45 -20.08 -3.91
CA LEU A 103 -8.86 -21.19 -4.77
C LEU A 103 -7.71 -21.69 -5.68
N LEU A 104 -6.93 -20.77 -6.24
CA LEU A 104 -5.84 -21.12 -7.17
C LEU A 104 -4.62 -21.75 -6.47
N TYR A 105 -4.36 -21.36 -5.22
CA TYR A 105 -3.18 -21.76 -4.45
C TYR A 105 -3.55 -22.48 -3.15
N GLU A 106 -4.63 -23.25 -3.18
CA GLU A 106 -5.10 -24.04 -2.04
C GLU A 106 -3.97 -24.90 -1.46
N ASN A 107 -3.82 -24.89 -0.14
CA ASN A 107 -2.75 -25.59 0.60
C ASN A 107 -1.31 -25.15 0.26
N VAL A 108 -1.10 -24.17 -0.62
CA VAL A 108 0.22 -23.64 -1.00
C VAL A 108 0.44 -22.24 -0.44
N VAL A 109 -0.56 -21.35 -0.56
CA VAL A 109 -0.52 -19.99 -0.04
C VAL A 109 -1.52 -19.84 1.10
N ASN A 110 -1.03 -19.48 2.28
CA ASN A 110 -1.88 -19.13 3.42
C ASN A 110 -2.38 -17.69 3.26
N VAL A 111 -3.68 -17.50 3.00
CA VAL A 111 -4.29 -16.19 2.77
C VAL A 111 -4.88 -15.65 4.07
N VAL A 112 -4.46 -14.45 4.50
CA VAL A 112 -4.85 -13.86 5.79
C VAL A 112 -5.30 -12.42 5.59
N PHE A 113 -6.55 -12.14 5.99
CA PHE A 113 -7.07 -10.76 6.04
C PHE A 113 -6.84 -10.14 7.42
N LEU A 114 -6.24 -8.96 7.45
CA LEU A 114 -5.98 -8.17 8.64
C LEU A 114 -6.87 -6.92 8.59
N ASN A 115 -7.96 -6.96 9.34
CA ASN A 115 -8.87 -5.83 9.45
C ASN A 115 -8.26 -4.75 10.35
N ILE A 116 -7.81 -3.66 9.75
CA ILE A 116 -7.15 -2.57 10.47
C ILE A 116 -8.05 -1.92 11.54
N MET A 117 -9.36 -2.11 11.48
CA MET A 117 -10.28 -1.58 12.51
C MET A 117 -10.23 -2.37 13.83
N LEU A 118 -9.58 -3.54 13.87
CA LEU A 118 -9.49 -4.38 15.06
C LEU A 118 -8.22 -4.07 15.88
N PRO A 119 -8.29 -4.06 17.21
CA PRO A 119 -7.13 -3.77 18.08
C PRO A 119 -5.91 -4.64 17.80
N GLU A 120 -6.08 -5.95 17.57
CA GLU A 120 -4.95 -6.85 17.29
C GLU A 120 -4.21 -6.52 15.99
N SER A 121 -4.90 -5.91 15.01
CA SER A 121 -4.28 -5.51 13.75
C SER A 121 -3.48 -4.22 13.87
N GLN A 122 -3.76 -3.38 14.87
CA GLN A 122 -3.04 -2.12 15.08
C GLN A 122 -1.57 -2.33 15.43
N ASP A 123 -1.26 -3.36 16.23
CA ASP A 123 0.13 -3.67 16.58
C ASP A 123 0.87 -4.26 15.37
N LEU A 124 0.22 -5.09 14.57
CA LEU A 124 0.75 -5.56 13.28
C LEU A 124 0.96 -4.43 12.28
N MET A 125 0.06 -3.45 12.23
CA MET A 125 0.24 -2.25 11.39
C MET A 125 1.51 -1.50 11.77
N LYS A 126 1.76 -1.30 13.08
CA LYS A 126 3.00 -0.65 13.55
C LYS A 126 4.24 -1.47 13.21
N TYR A 127 4.18 -2.78 13.45
CA TYR A 127 5.27 -3.70 13.16
C TYR A 127 5.64 -3.71 11.67
N TYR A 128 4.65 -3.76 10.77
CA TYR A 128 4.85 -3.77 9.32
C TYR A 128 4.87 -2.37 8.68
N GLY A 129 4.75 -1.28 9.46
CA GLY A 129 4.74 0.10 8.94
C GLY A 129 3.57 0.42 8.00
N ILE A 130 2.38 -0.14 8.25
CA ILE A 130 1.21 0.02 7.39
C ILE A 130 0.54 1.38 7.64
N VAL A 131 0.72 2.30 6.69
CA VAL A 131 0.19 3.68 6.76
C VAL A 131 -0.91 3.95 5.73
N SER A 132 -1.17 3.01 4.83
CA SER A 132 -2.26 3.06 3.85
C SER A 132 -2.86 1.68 3.61
N ILE A 133 -4.11 1.66 3.15
CA ILE A 133 -4.83 0.44 2.78
C ILE A 133 -5.48 0.60 1.40
N PRO A 134 -5.69 -0.51 0.66
CA PRO A 134 -5.21 -1.86 0.96
C PRO A 134 -3.68 -1.98 0.84
N THR A 135 -3.07 -2.87 1.62
CA THR A 135 -1.63 -3.18 1.52
C THR A 135 -1.42 -4.69 1.57
N GLN A 136 -0.68 -5.20 0.59
CA GLN A 136 -0.34 -6.60 0.44
C GLN A 136 1.07 -6.83 0.96
N VAL A 137 1.26 -7.80 1.86
CA VAL A 137 2.57 -8.26 2.33
C VAL A 137 2.64 -9.77 2.11
N ILE A 138 3.67 -10.23 1.40
CA ILE A 138 3.90 -11.65 1.18
C ILE A 138 5.08 -12.09 2.03
N LEU A 139 4.86 -13.13 2.83
CA LEU A 139 5.89 -13.79 3.61
C LEU A 139 6.34 -15.07 2.92
N GLY A 140 7.64 -15.34 2.94
CA GLY A 140 8.22 -16.61 2.54
C GLY A 140 7.95 -17.72 3.55
N ARG A 141 8.46 -18.93 3.27
CA ARG A 141 8.30 -20.10 4.12
C ARG A 141 8.95 -19.93 5.50
N ASP A 142 9.94 -19.06 5.61
CA ASP A 142 10.65 -18.71 6.85
C ASP A 142 9.94 -17.57 7.63
N GLY A 143 8.76 -17.13 7.19
CA GLY A 143 8.02 -16.04 7.84
C GLY A 143 8.54 -14.63 7.53
N LYS A 144 9.57 -14.47 6.69
CA LYS A 144 10.11 -13.16 6.33
C LYS A 144 9.38 -12.53 5.16
N GLU A 145 9.25 -11.20 5.18
CA GLU A 145 8.69 -10.44 4.07
C GLU A 145 9.58 -10.52 2.83
N ILE A 146 9.00 -10.94 1.72
CA ILE A 146 9.68 -11.04 0.42
C ILE A 146 9.09 -10.10 -0.63
N PHE A 147 7.88 -9.59 -0.39
CA PHE A 147 7.20 -8.68 -1.30
C PHE A 147 6.18 -7.81 -0.56
N ARG A 148 5.99 -6.60 -1.06
CA ARG A 148 4.99 -5.65 -0.59
C ARG A 148 4.44 -4.81 -1.73
N HIS A 149 3.12 -4.56 -1.70
CA HIS A 149 2.45 -3.61 -2.59
C HIS A 149 1.43 -2.77 -1.81
N ASN A 150 1.26 -1.51 -2.24
CA ASN A 150 0.26 -0.61 -1.67
C ASN A 150 -0.78 -0.27 -2.75
N GLY A 151 -2.06 -0.38 -2.40
CA GLY A 151 -3.17 -0.16 -3.30
C GLY A 151 -3.74 -1.47 -3.87
N PHE A 152 -4.53 -1.34 -4.94
CA PHE A 152 -5.11 -2.51 -5.58
C PHE A 152 -4.03 -3.31 -6.32
N TYR A 153 -4.11 -4.64 -6.24
CA TYR A 153 -3.23 -5.56 -6.94
C TYR A 153 -4.07 -6.71 -7.49
N SER A 154 -3.96 -6.97 -8.79
CA SER A 154 -4.81 -7.96 -9.46
C SER A 154 -4.37 -9.39 -9.13
N THR A 155 -5.27 -10.34 -9.37
CA THR A 155 -4.92 -11.77 -9.27
C THR A 155 -3.81 -12.11 -10.25
N GLU A 156 -3.85 -11.60 -11.48
CA GLU A 156 -2.84 -11.82 -12.50
C GLU A 156 -1.45 -11.35 -12.06
N ASP A 157 -1.38 -10.16 -11.46
CA ASP A 157 -0.11 -9.62 -10.95
C ASP A 157 0.40 -10.43 -9.75
N LEU A 158 -0.49 -10.83 -8.83
CA LEU A 158 -0.12 -11.70 -7.70
C LEU A 158 0.43 -13.05 -8.15
N LYS A 159 -0.12 -13.63 -9.22
CA LYS A 159 0.37 -14.92 -9.76
C LYS A 159 1.83 -14.82 -10.18
N ILE A 160 2.24 -13.72 -10.81
CA ILE A 160 3.65 -13.48 -11.18
C ILE A 160 4.55 -13.52 -9.94
N VAL A 161 4.09 -12.94 -8.83
CA VAL A 161 4.86 -12.93 -7.58
C VAL A 161 4.86 -14.31 -6.92
N PHE A 162 3.72 -14.98 -6.83
CA PHE A 162 3.62 -16.29 -6.19
C PHE A 162 4.39 -17.36 -6.96
N ASP A 163 4.21 -17.46 -8.27
CA ASP A 163 4.84 -18.48 -9.10
C ASP A 163 6.37 -18.35 -9.13
N LYS A 164 6.90 -17.14 -8.89
CA LYS A 164 8.34 -16.90 -8.75
C LYS A 164 8.91 -17.37 -7.41
N ASN A 165 8.09 -17.47 -6.36
CA ASN A 165 8.54 -17.67 -4.97
C ASN A 165 8.02 -18.97 -4.33
N ILE A 166 7.31 -19.82 -5.08
CA ILE A 166 6.82 -21.16 -4.71
C ILE A 166 7.81 -22.22 -5.20
#